data_AF-A0A152A3C1-F1
#
_entry.id   AF-A0A152A3C1-F1
#
_cell.length_a   1.000
_cell.length_b   1.000
_cell.length_c   1.000
_cell.angle_alpha   90.00
_cell.angle_beta   90.00
_cell.angle_gamma   90.00
#
_symmetry.space_group_name_H-M   'P 1'
#
loop_
_entity.id
_entity.type
_entity.pdbx_description
1 polymer ?
#
loop_
_entity_poly.entity_id
_entity_poly.type
_entity_poly.pdbx_seq_one_letter_code
_entity_poly.pdbx_strand_id
1 'polypeptide(L)'
;MGEALKHSFPLRKVSIQNEIDFVRCFSKDLWEKPVVLFIDEFDLLFLSTSSVYSDILKTFEGIKNSDYTAIHSLVAIGHFGLLKLIDKSSPFKFTSRIRVPYFSEDQVLELFGMYSADRPFLNPLSIKDIAKHIYSKTNGHPGHTVLCGKIINDNLVSTYGGGPNQFGDLPIDLNTWKNYYSSSFWIEARRKIKVMGYLLFNKSAISPLDSQIMWTIYFLIKYSFVSTGFTIPPSILTNCEYLLEEGIICQECSSNDLQCKVHFNFTSDFVRNYMMIILRDNLSKLFPHDIISTSILYKGGYLNMYEIISTTFNRFIPKEIIRLSFTNSFKKNGFFGSMVVKRDDFIPQEYPYHFLLFEILSILLSPIYVIIPDASTFSKGENETKHRSDILITGPSNYVIEIVASHSQIGQHLEQVKTYSKKTSTPVLIIITVVNDVNNPKLWKDLPSVIVSEKEVNIIHIQHDKQVNNFNIQTNQ
;
A
#
# COMPACT_ATOMS: atom_id res chain seq x y z
N MET A 1 -14.42 -16.28 -29.18
CA MET A 1 -14.90 -15.30 -30.18
C MET A 1 -16.00 -15.85 -31.09
N GLY A 2 -15.85 -17.04 -31.70
CA GLY A 2 -16.91 -17.64 -32.53
C GLY A 2 -18.27 -17.77 -31.84
N GLU A 3 -18.31 -18.21 -30.58
CA GLU A 3 -19.55 -18.27 -29.79
C GLU A 3 -20.17 -16.87 -29.53
N ALA A 4 -19.36 -15.85 -29.25
CA ALA A 4 -19.85 -14.48 -29.06
C ALA A 4 -20.44 -13.89 -30.35
N LEU A 5 -19.85 -14.21 -31.51
CA LEU A 5 -20.36 -13.80 -32.81
C LEU A 5 -21.65 -14.54 -33.19
N LYS A 6 -21.77 -15.84 -32.86
CA LYS A 6 -23.04 -16.58 -33.01
C LYS A 6 -24.16 -15.96 -32.18
N HIS A 7 -23.87 -15.56 -30.94
CA HIS A 7 -24.86 -14.92 -30.08
C HIS A 7 -25.30 -13.54 -30.62
N SER A 8 -24.35 -12.75 -31.15
CA SER A 8 -24.62 -11.40 -31.64
C SER A 8 -25.19 -11.37 -33.06
N PHE A 9 -24.92 -12.40 -33.86
CA PHE A 9 -25.38 -12.56 -35.24
C PHE A 9 -25.96 -13.97 -35.48
N PRO A 10 -27.07 -14.34 -34.81
CA PRO A 10 -27.59 -15.72 -34.77
C PRO A 10 -28.05 -16.25 -36.13
N LEU A 11 -28.36 -15.35 -37.08
CA LEU A 11 -28.74 -15.71 -38.45
C LEU A 11 -27.53 -16.08 -39.33
N ARG A 12 -26.30 -15.81 -38.89
CA ARG A 12 -25.08 -16.22 -39.61
C ARG A 12 -24.63 -17.58 -39.09
N LYS A 13 -24.68 -18.62 -39.94
CA LYS A 13 -24.03 -19.92 -39.67
C LYS A 13 -22.51 -19.76 -39.70
N VAL A 14 -21.95 -19.22 -38.62
CA VAL A 14 -20.52 -18.98 -38.49
C VAL A 14 -19.98 -19.91 -37.41
N SER A 15 -19.11 -20.83 -37.81
CA SER A 15 -18.26 -21.60 -36.91
C SER A 15 -16.84 -21.16 -37.16
N ILE A 16 -16.20 -20.55 -36.15
CA ILE A 16 -14.80 -20.14 -36.22
C ILE A 16 -14.00 -21.13 -35.39
N GLN A 17 -13.23 -21.99 -36.04
CA GLN A 17 -12.37 -22.97 -35.37
C GLN A 17 -10.88 -22.65 -35.52
N ASN A 18 -10.50 -21.83 -36.50
CA ASN A 18 -9.13 -21.44 -36.80
C ASN A 18 -9.07 -20.01 -37.37
N GLU A 19 -7.86 -19.56 -37.70
CA GLU A 19 -7.56 -18.25 -38.27
C GLU A 19 -8.19 -18.01 -39.65
N ILE A 20 -8.30 -19.06 -40.48
CA ILE A 20 -8.89 -18.96 -41.82
C ILE A 20 -10.40 -18.71 -41.71
N ASP A 21 -11.08 -19.45 -40.84
CA ASP A 21 -12.50 -19.25 -40.57
C ASP A 21 -12.77 -17.85 -40.02
N PHE A 22 -11.85 -17.35 -39.18
CA PHE A 22 -11.93 -16.00 -38.63
C PHE A 22 -11.86 -14.95 -39.73
N VAL A 23 -10.82 -14.98 -40.58
CA VAL A 23 -10.68 -14.03 -41.69
C VAL A 23 -11.87 -14.13 -42.65
N ARG A 24 -12.33 -15.36 -42.96
CA ARG A 24 -13.47 -15.58 -43.84
C ARG A 24 -14.77 -15.00 -43.27
N CYS A 25 -14.99 -15.11 -41.96
CA CYS A 25 -16.15 -14.53 -41.29
C CYS A 25 -16.23 -13.00 -41.49
N PHE A 26 -15.08 -12.36 -41.60
CA PHE A 26 -14.94 -10.93 -41.83
C PHE A 26 -14.62 -10.58 -43.29
N SER A 27 -14.97 -11.43 -44.26
CA SER A 27 -14.82 -11.08 -45.68
C SER A 27 -15.71 -9.88 -46.04
N LYS A 28 -15.18 -8.94 -46.83
CA LYS A 28 -15.83 -7.65 -47.12
C LYS A 28 -17.20 -7.78 -47.80
N ASP A 29 -17.39 -8.82 -48.60
CA ASP A 29 -18.66 -9.19 -49.25
C ASP A 29 -19.76 -9.59 -48.25
N LEU A 30 -19.39 -10.01 -47.05
CA LEU A 30 -20.33 -10.41 -46.00
C LEU A 30 -20.78 -9.24 -45.12
N TRP A 31 -20.25 -8.02 -45.30
CA TRP A 31 -20.55 -6.89 -44.42
C TRP A 31 -20.84 -5.62 -45.22
N GLU A 32 -22.03 -5.05 -45.02
CA GLU A 32 -22.46 -3.81 -45.69
C GLU A 32 -21.70 -2.57 -45.19
N LYS A 33 -21.18 -2.63 -43.96
CA LYS A 33 -20.45 -1.53 -43.31
C LYS A 33 -19.09 -2.00 -42.81
N PRO A 34 -18.10 -1.11 -42.73
CA PRO A 34 -16.84 -1.38 -42.08
C PRO A 34 -17.05 -1.81 -40.62
N VAL A 35 -16.24 -2.76 -40.15
CA VAL A 35 -16.28 -3.31 -38.80
C VAL A 35 -15.13 -2.75 -37.98
N VAL A 36 -15.43 -2.33 -36.74
CA VAL A 36 -14.43 -2.01 -35.72
C VAL A 36 -14.53 -3.06 -34.63
N LEU A 37 -13.42 -3.73 -34.34
CA LEU A 37 -13.35 -4.75 -33.31
C LEU A 37 -12.71 -4.20 -32.05
N PHE A 38 -13.45 -4.22 -30.94
CA PHE A 38 -12.92 -3.95 -29.61
C PHE A 38 -12.62 -5.29 -28.92
N ILE A 39 -11.39 -5.45 -28.45
CA ILE A 39 -10.96 -6.61 -27.67
C ILE A 39 -10.58 -6.10 -26.30
N ASP A 40 -11.44 -6.35 -25.33
CA ASP A 40 -11.19 -6.05 -23.92
C ASP A 40 -10.29 -7.11 -23.28
N GLU A 41 -9.55 -6.72 -22.24
CA GLU A 41 -8.57 -7.57 -21.54
C GLU A 41 -7.60 -8.30 -22.50
N PHE A 42 -7.15 -7.61 -23.54
CA PHE A 42 -6.28 -8.20 -24.58
C PHE A 42 -4.96 -8.71 -24.00
N ASP A 43 -4.52 -8.14 -22.88
CA ASP A 43 -3.37 -8.60 -22.11
C ASP A 43 -3.50 -10.04 -21.56
N LEU A 44 -4.71 -10.59 -21.38
CA LEU A 44 -4.86 -11.98 -20.99
C LEU A 44 -4.33 -12.97 -22.04
N LEU A 45 -4.18 -12.52 -23.29
CA LEU A 45 -3.54 -13.31 -24.34
C LEU A 45 -2.10 -13.68 -23.95
N PHE A 46 -1.43 -12.90 -23.10
CA PHE A 46 -0.09 -13.20 -22.62
C PHE A 46 -0.02 -14.39 -21.65
N LEU A 47 -1.16 -14.83 -21.12
CA LEU A 47 -1.25 -16.07 -20.32
C LEU A 47 -1.38 -17.32 -21.20
N SER A 48 -1.54 -17.16 -22.52
CA SER A 48 -1.63 -18.26 -23.47
C SER A 48 -0.26 -18.80 -23.87
N THR A 49 -0.22 -19.94 -24.57
CA THR A 49 1.04 -20.48 -25.08
C THR A 49 1.64 -19.57 -26.15
N SER A 50 2.97 -19.54 -26.27
CA SER A 50 3.66 -18.70 -27.26
C SER A 50 3.19 -18.94 -28.71
N SER A 51 2.73 -20.15 -29.02
CA SER A 51 2.11 -20.49 -30.30
C SER A 51 0.79 -19.73 -30.53
N VAL A 52 -0.15 -19.83 -29.59
CA VAL A 52 -1.47 -19.16 -29.67
C VAL A 52 -1.32 -17.66 -29.77
N TYR A 53 -0.44 -17.07 -28.95
CA TYR A 53 -0.11 -15.65 -29.01
C TYR A 53 0.41 -15.25 -30.41
N SER A 54 1.38 -16.00 -30.95
CA SER A 54 1.99 -15.72 -32.25
C SER A 54 0.98 -15.82 -33.40
N ASP A 55 0.12 -16.84 -33.38
CA ASP A 55 -0.88 -17.09 -34.43
C ASP A 55 -1.94 -16.00 -34.48
N ILE A 56 -2.41 -15.53 -33.31
CA ILE A 56 -3.37 -14.43 -33.22
C ILE A 56 -2.76 -13.12 -33.76
N LEU A 57 -1.52 -12.79 -33.39
CA LEU A 57 -0.86 -11.58 -33.89
C LEU A 57 -0.63 -11.60 -35.40
N LYS A 58 -0.19 -12.74 -35.95
CA LYS A 58 -0.06 -12.91 -37.40
C LYS A 58 -1.40 -12.77 -38.12
N THR A 59 -2.46 -13.30 -37.53
CA THR A 59 -3.82 -13.15 -38.08
C THR A 59 -4.23 -11.69 -38.14
N PHE A 60 -3.99 -10.92 -37.08
CA PHE A 60 -4.32 -9.50 -37.05
C PHE A 60 -3.44 -8.67 -37.99
N GLU A 61 -2.16 -9.02 -38.14
CA GLU A 61 -1.29 -8.40 -39.14
C GLU A 61 -1.79 -8.69 -40.57
N GLY A 62 -2.19 -9.93 -40.85
CA GLY A 62 -2.80 -10.31 -42.12
C GLY A 62 -4.07 -9.52 -42.42
N ILE A 63 -4.92 -9.29 -41.42
CA ILE A 63 -6.12 -8.46 -41.55
C ILE A 63 -5.76 -7.00 -41.84
N LYS A 64 -4.81 -6.44 -41.09
CA LYS A 64 -4.36 -5.04 -41.26
C LYS A 64 -3.87 -4.76 -42.68
N ASN A 65 -3.19 -5.73 -43.30
CA ASN A 65 -2.60 -5.60 -44.63
C ASN A 65 -3.53 -6.10 -45.76
N SER A 66 -4.78 -6.45 -45.47
CA SER A 66 -5.71 -7.04 -46.42
C SER A 66 -6.90 -6.13 -46.73
N ASP A 67 -7.09 -5.83 -48.03
CA ASP A 67 -8.26 -5.09 -48.53
C ASP A 67 -9.53 -5.96 -48.64
N TYR A 68 -9.39 -7.27 -48.39
CA TYR A 68 -10.47 -8.26 -48.52
C TYR A 68 -11.28 -8.43 -47.25
N THR A 69 -10.87 -7.79 -46.15
CA THR A 69 -11.59 -7.86 -44.87
C THR A 69 -12.50 -6.65 -44.68
N ALA A 70 -13.60 -6.85 -43.99
CA ALA A 70 -14.50 -5.80 -43.52
C ALA A 70 -13.95 -5.08 -42.29
N ILE A 71 -12.95 -5.64 -41.61
CA ILE A 71 -12.36 -5.06 -40.40
C ILE A 71 -11.51 -3.86 -40.80
N HIS A 72 -11.97 -2.69 -40.39
CA HIS A 72 -11.29 -1.42 -40.65
C HIS A 72 -10.34 -1.05 -39.52
N SER A 73 -10.68 -1.41 -38.28
CA SER A 73 -9.87 -1.10 -37.11
C SER A 73 -10.01 -2.17 -36.04
N LEU A 74 -8.91 -2.42 -35.34
CA LEU A 74 -8.86 -3.27 -34.16
C LEU A 74 -8.36 -2.43 -32.99
N VAL A 75 -9.17 -2.37 -31.94
CA VAL A 75 -8.88 -1.66 -30.70
C VAL A 75 -8.65 -2.70 -29.61
N ALA A 76 -7.39 -2.91 -29.27
CA ALA A 76 -6.99 -3.72 -28.13
C ALA A 76 -7.02 -2.84 -26.87
N ILE A 77 -7.75 -3.28 -25.86
CA ILE A 77 -7.84 -2.65 -24.55
C ILE A 77 -7.17 -3.59 -23.55
N GLY A 78 -6.34 -3.06 -22.67
CA GLY A 78 -5.67 -3.84 -21.65
C GLY A 78 -4.91 -2.96 -20.67
N HIS A 79 -4.33 -3.60 -19.65
CA HIS A 79 -3.49 -2.87 -18.70
C HIS A 79 -2.20 -2.36 -19.35
N PHE A 80 -1.57 -1.40 -18.67
CA PHE A 80 -0.37 -0.66 -19.07
C PHE A 80 0.81 -1.52 -19.57
N GLY A 81 0.95 -2.78 -19.12
CA GLY A 81 1.96 -3.73 -19.59
C GLY A 81 1.84 -4.10 -21.07
N LEU A 82 0.64 -3.94 -21.65
CA LEU A 82 0.39 -4.15 -23.08
C LEU A 82 1.35 -3.34 -23.97
N LEU A 83 1.73 -2.13 -23.55
CA LEU A 83 2.50 -1.19 -24.37
C LEU A 83 3.98 -1.58 -24.54
N LYS A 84 4.60 -2.28 -23.58
CA LYS A 84 6.00 -2.71 -23.65
C LYS A 84 6.17 -4.03 -24.40
N LEU A 85 5.14 -4.88 -24.41
CA LEU A 85 5.18 -6.22 -25.00
C LEU A 85 5.15 -6.21 -26.54
N ILE A 86 4.81 -5.07 -27.14
CA ILE A 86 4.73 -4.88 -28.59
C ILE A 86 6.08 -4.46 -29.19
N ASP A 87 6.99 -3.88 -28.40
CA ASP A 87 8.29 -3.37 -28.88
C ASP A 87 9.35 -4.49 -29.01
N LYS A 88 9.15 -5.66 -28.39
CA LYS A 88 10.03 -6.83 -28.57
C LYS A 88 9.52 -7.69 -29.72
N SER A 89 9.94 -7.35 -30.95
CA SER A 89 9.86 -8.22 -32.13
C SER A 89 8.44 -8.68 -32.56
N SER A 90 7.40 -7.88 -32.27
CA SER A 90 6.07 -8.14 -32.83
C SER A 90 5.97 -7.55 -34.24
N PRO A 91 5.51 -8.32 -35.25
CA PRO A 91 5.27 -7.79 -36.58
C PRO A 91 3.98 -6.92 -36.62
N PHE A 92 3.17 -6.95 -35.56
CA PHE A 92 1.97 -6.15 -35.39
C PHE A 92 2.30 -4.73 -34.86
N LYS A 93 2.48 -3.78 -35.77
CA LYS A 93 2.67 -2.35 -35.43
C LYS A 93 1.32 -1.65 -35.23
N PHE A 94 1.06 -1.12 -34.03
CA PHE A 94 -0.11 -0.27 -33.76
C PHE A 94 0.03 1.09 -34.42
N THR A 95 -1.06 1.62 -34.99
CA THR A 95 -1.11 2.92 -35.66
C THR A 95 -1.37 4.08 -34.69
N SER A 96 -1.99 3.82 -33.54
CA SER A 96 -2.23 4.81 -32.49
C SER A 96 -2.27 4.17 -31.10
N ARG A 97 -1.87 4.93 -30.08
CA ARG A 97 -1.87 4.50 -28.67
C ARG A 97 -2.65 5.55 -27.87
N ILE A 98 -3.66 5.11 -27.12
CA ILE A 98 -4.47 5.99 -26.27
C ILE A 98 -4.30 5.52 -24.84
N ARG A 99 -3.60 6.31 -24.02
CA ARG A 99 -3.57 6.11 -22.57
C ARG A 99 -4.81 6.76 -21.98
N VAL A 100 -5.59 6.01 -21.21
CA VAL A 100 -6.67 6.60 -20.42
C VAL A 100 -6.03 7.46 -19.32
N PRO A 101 -6.21 8.79 -19.34
CA PRO A 101 -5.60 9.66 -18.34
C PRO A 101 -6.29 9.49 -16.99
N TYR A 102 -5.57 9.84 -15.92
CA TYR A 102 -6.21 10.01 -14.61
C TYR A 102 -7.05 11.28 -14.63
N PHE A 103 -8.10 11.31 -13.82
CA PHE A 103 -8.89 12.52 -13.62
C PHE A 103 -8.02 13.61 -12.98
N SER A 104 -8.18 14.84 -13.45
CA SER A 104 -7.75 16.02 -12.69
C SER A 104 -8.61 16.22 -11.44
N GLU A 105 -8.15 17.03 -10.49
CA GLU A 105 -8.95 17.38 -9.31
C GLU A 105 -10.33 17.94 -9.71
N ASP A 106 -10.36 18.83 -10.72
CA ASP A 106 -11.59 19.43 -11.25
C ASP A 106 -12.54 18.37 -11.81
N GLN A 107 -12.03 17.39 -12.55
CA GLN A 107 -12.85 16.28 -13.06
C GLN A 107 -13.39 15.38 -11.95
N VAL A 108 -12.63 15.16 -10.86
CA VAL A 108 -13.14 14.45 -9.69
C VAL A 108 -14.23 15.26 -8.99
N LEU A 109 -14.04 16.58 -8.84
CA LEU A 109 -15.04 17.49 -8.27
C LEU A 109 -16.31 17.53 -9.10
N GLU A 110 -16.20 17.58 -10.43
CA GLU A 110 -17.32 17.53 -11.36
C GLU A 110 -18.05 16.20 -11.27
N LEU A 111 -17.32 15.08 -11.29
CA LEU A 111 -17.90 13.73 -11.16
C LEU A 111 -18.71 13.57 -9.87
N PHE A 112 -18.16 14.00 -8.74
CA PHE A 112 -18.85 13.95 -7.45
C PHE A 112 -19.96 15.01 -7.34
N GLY A 113 -19.82 16.14 -8.03
CA GLY A 113 -20.85 17.16 -8.18
C GLY A 113 -22.09 16.59 -8.89
N MET A 114 -21.91 15.98 -10.06
CA MET A 114 -22.97 15.26 -10.78
C MET A 114 -23.59 14.17 -9.92
N TYR A 115 -22.77 13.38 -9.22
CA TYR A 115 -23.24 12.34 -8.31
C TYR A 115 -24.13 12.88 -7.16
N SER A 116 -23.81 14.05 -6.61
CA SER A 116 -24.60 14.70 -5.56
C SER A 116 -25.86 15.40 -6.06
N ALA A 117 -25.84 15.91 -7.30
CA ALA A 117 -26.99 16.61 -7.88
C ALA A 117 -28.23 15.71 -7.95
N ASP A 118 -28.02 14.42 -8.22
CA ASP A 118 -29.09 13.42 -8.27
C ASP A 118 -29.50 12.87 -6.88
N ARG A 119 -28.90 13.36 -5.79
CA ARG A 119 -29.00 12.78 -4.44
C ARG A 119 -29.13 13.88 -3.37
N PRO A 120 -30.35 14.33 -3.04
CA PRO A 120 -30.58 15.47 -2.14
C PRO A 120 -30.11 15.26 -0.70
N PHE A 121 -29.87 14.01 -0.29
CA PHE A 121 -29.30 13.68 1.03
C PHE A 121 -27.78 13.92 1.10
N LEU A 122 -27.09 14.06 -0.04
CA LEU A 122 -25.68 14.45 -0.07
C LEU A 122 -25.60 15.98 -0.11
N ASN A 123 -25.08 16.60 0.95
CA ASN A 123 -24.83 18.04 0.95
C ASN A 123 -23.74 18.37 -0.11
N PRO A 124 -24.03 19.21 -1.13
CA PRO A 124 -23.09 19.52 -2.20
C PRO A 124 -21.83 20.28 -1.77
N LEU A 125 -21.84 20.97 -0.62
CA LEU A 125 -20.62 21.59 -0.06
C LEU A 125 -19.73 20.53 0.58
N SER A 126 -20.32 19.60 1.32
CA SER A 126 -19.59 18.48 1.93
C SER A 126 -18.98 17.55 0.88
N ILE A 127 -19.73 17.24 -0.19
CA ILE A 127 -19.23 16.32 -1.21
C ILE A 127 -17.99 16.85 -1.94
N LYS A 128 -17.85 18.18 -2.05
CA LYS A 128 -16.64 18.80 -2.63
C LYS A 128 -15.43 18.54 -1.74
N ASP A 129 -15.54 18.74 -0.44
CA ASP A 129 -14.45 18.47 0.50
C ASP A 129 -14.07 16.98 0.54
N ILE A 130 -15.07 16.09 0.47
CA ILE A 130 -14.88 14.64 0.35
C ILE A 130 -14.18 14.31 -0.97
N ALA A 131 -14.60 14.89 -2.10
CA ALA A 131 -14.01 14.67 -3.41
C ALA A 131 -12.55 15.14 -3.48
N LYS A 132 -12.21 16.29 -2.87
CA LYS A 132 -10.81 16.73 -2.71
C LYS A 132 -10.00 15.74 -1.90
N HIS A 133 -10.56 15.25 -0.79
CA HIS A 133 -9.89 14.22 0.00
C HIS A 133 -9.69 12.94 -0.81
N ILE A 134 -10.69 12.48 -1.57
CA ILE A 134 -10.57 11.31 -2.45
C ILE A 134 -9.47 11.54 -3.50
N TYR A 135 -9.46 12.69 -4.18
CA TYR A 135 -8.43 13.03 -5.15
C TYR A 135 -7.03 12.98 -4.52
N SER A 136 -6.85 13.58 -3.33
CA SER A 136 -5.58 13.53 -2.60
C SER A 136 -5.12 12.10 -2.27
N LYS A 137 -6.07 11.16 -2.13
CA LYS A 137 -5.77 9.75 -1.85
C LYS A 137 -5.56 8.93 -3.10
N THR A 138 -6.31 9.16 -4.17
CA THR A 138 -6.31 8.32 -5.38
C THR A 138 -5.45 8.89 -6.51
N ASN A 139 -5.00 10.13 -6.39
CA ASN A 139 -4.36 10.91 -7.45
C ASN A 139 -5.21 10.96 -8.74
N GLY A 140 -6.54 10.87 -8.60
CA GLY A 140 -7.46 10.88 -9.73
C GLY A 140 -7.55 9.57 -10.53
N HIS A 141 -6.98 8.46 -10.05
CA HIS A 141 -7.14 7.17 -10.74
C HIS A 141 -8.63 6.83 -10.90
N PRO A 142 -9.15 6.56 -12.11
CA PRO A 142 -10.60 6.41 -12.35
C PRO A 142 -11.24 5.28 -11.52
N GLY A 143 -10.64 4.08 -11.54
CA GLY A 143 -11.12 2.93 -10.78
C GLY A 143 -11.18 3.17 -9.27
N HIS A 144 -10.08 3.61 -8.64
CA HIS A 144 -10.04 3.93 -7.21
C HIS A 144 -11.00 5.07 -6.82
N THR A 145 -11.10 6.11 -7.65
CA THR A 145 -11.97 7.26 -7.40
C THR A 145 -13.44 6.86 -7.42
N VAL A 146 -13.87 6.12 -8.46
CA VAL A 146 -15.24 5.62 -8.58
C VAL A 146 -15.56 4.59 -7.49
N LEU A 147 -14.59 3.74 -7.10
CA LEU A 147 -14.76 2.82 -5.98
C LEU A 147 -15.07 3.55 -4.67
N CYS A 148 -14.41 4.68 -4.40
CA CYS A 148 -14.72 5.50 -3.22
C CYS A 148 -16.17 5.98 -3.25
N GLY A 149 -16.64 6.51 -4.39
CA GLY A 149 -18.04 6.91 -4.56
C GLY A 149 -19.02 5.75 -4.37
N LYS A 150 -18.69 4.57 -4.93
CA LYS A 150 -19.50 3.36 -4.76
C LYS A 150 -19.59 2.91 -3.30
N ILE A 151 -18.49 2.96 -2.54
CA ILE A 151 -18.50 2.57 -1.12
C ILE A 151 -19.26 3.61 -0.29
N ILE A 152 -19.15 4.91 -0.60
CA ILE A 152 -19.98 5.94 0.03
C ILE A 152 -21.46 5.61 -0.18
N ASN A 153 -21.87 5.30 -1.41
CA ASN A 153 -23.25 4.93 -1.73
C ASN A 153 -23.72 3.66 -1.00
N ASP A 154 -22.95 2.58 -1.14
CA ASP A 154 -23.37 1.25 -0.72
C ASP A 154 -23.35 1.09 0.81
N ASN A 155 -22.44 1.80 1.50
CA ASN A 155 -22.14 1.54 2.91
C ASN A 155 -22.36 2.78 3.78
N LEU A 156 -21.81 3.93 3.40
CA LEU A 156 -21.88 5.11 4.26
C LEU A 156 -23.30 5.68 4.30
N VAL A 157 -23.94 5.80 3.14
CA VAL A 157 -25.34 6.24 3.02
C VAL A 157 -26.30 5.22 3.62
N SER A 158 -26.06 3.91 3.47
CA SER A 158 -26.93 2.88 4.04
C SER A 158 -26.83 2.78 5.57
N THR A 159 -25.63 3.00 6.13
CA THR A 159 -25.37 2.93 7.59
C THR A 159 -25.88 4.17 8.31
N TYR A 160 -25.65 5.37 7.76
CA TYR A 160 -26.02 6.63 8.40
C TYR A 160 -27.31 7.25 7.86
N GLY A 161 -27.86 6.73 6.77
CA GLY A 161 -29.09 7.17 6.14
C GLY A 161 -30.25 6.19 6.32
N GLY A 162 -30.30 5.46 7.46
CA GLY A 162 -31.51 4.80 7.98
C GLY A 162 -32.22 3.77 7.09
N GLY A 163 -31.52 3.14 6.15
CA GLY A 163 -32.12 2.17 5.23
C GLY A 163 -33.14 2.81 4.26
N PRO A 164 -33.88 2.02 3.47
CA PRO A 164 -34.69 2.53 2.37
C PRO A 164 -35.82 3.50 2.79
N ASN A 165 -36.14 3.61 4.09
CA ASN A 165 -37.30 4.37 4.60
C ASN A 165 -37.03 5.23 5.86
N GLN A 166 -35.78 5.48 6.28
CA GLN A 166 -35.51 6.45 7.35
C GLN A 166 -34.34 7.34 6.96
N PHE A 167 -34.46 8.65 7.11
CA PHE A 167 -33.32 9.56 6.97
C PHE A 167 -32.58 9.56 8.31
N GLY A 168 -31.48 8.82 8.43
CA GLY A 168 -30.54 8.99 9.54
C GLY A 168 -29.78 10.34 9.43
N ASP A 169 -28.80 10.57 10.32
CA ASP A 169 -28.06 11.83 10.49
C ASP A 169 -27.31 12.25 9.22
N LEU A 170 -28.06 12.85 8.31
CA LEU A 170 -27.62 13.54 7.11
C LEU A 170 -27.44 15.02 7.46
N PRO A 171 -26.39 15.69 6.94
CA PRO A 171 -25.55 15.25 5.83
C PRO A 171 -24.26 14.55 6.24
N ILE A 172 -23.79 13.62 5.40
CA ILE A 172 -22.43 13.06 5.47
C ILE A 172 -21.43 14.21 5.29
N ASP A 173 -20.58 14.43 6.30
CA ASP A 173 -19.51 15.42 6.27
C ASP A 173 -18.12 14.80 6.02
N LEU A 174 -17.10 15.65 5.82
CA LEU A 174 -15.72 15.21 5.62
C LEU A 174 -15.18 14.38 6.80
N ASN A 175 -15.59 14.71 8.03
CA ASN A 175 -15.10 14.01 9.22
C ASN A 175 -15.66 12.59 9.31
N THR A 176 -16.96 12.44 9.04
CA THR A 176 -17.63 11.14 8.90
C THR A 176 -16.95 10.30 7.81
N TRP A 177 -16.64 10.89 6.65
CA TRP A 177 -15.86 10.20 5.60
C TRP A 177 -14.46 9.79 6.07
N LYS A 178 -13.69 10.69 6.69
CA LYS A 178 -12.34 10.38 7.17
C LYS A 178 -12.31 9.30 8.23
N ASN A 179 -13.26 9.33 9.17
CA ASN A 179 -13.39 8.30 10.20
C ASN A 179 -13.68 6.94 9.56
N TYR A 180 -14.68 6.88 8.67
CA TYR A 180 -15.00 5.66 7.94
C TYR A 180 -13.84 5.16 7.06
N TYR A 181 -13.15 6.06 6.37
CA TYR A 181 -11.99 5.75 5.53
C TYR A 181 -10.88 5.07 6.34
N SER A 182 -10.64 5.55 7.56
CA SER A 182 -9.61 4.99 8.44
C SER A 182 -10.03 3.69 9.13
N SER A 183 -11.31 3.52 9.47
CA SER A 183 -11.77 2.39 10.29
C SER A 183 -12.32 1.20 9.51
N SER A 184 -13.12 1.45 8.47
CA SER A 184 -14.03 0.45 7.90
C SER A 184 -13.93 0.32 6.39
N PHE A 185 -13.54 1.39 5.69
CA PHE A 185 -13.43 1.43 4.24
C PHE A 185 -12.60 0.29 3.68
N TRP A 186 -11.44 -0.01 4.29
CA TRP A 186 -10.51 -0.99 3.76
C TRP A 186 -11.01 -2.44 3.85
N ILE A 187 -11.87 -2.76 4.82
CA ILE A 187 -12.52 -4.06 4.93
C ILE A 187 -13.42 -4.29 3.70
N GLU A 188 -14.15 -3.26 3.30
CA GLU A 188 -15.10 -3.28 2.19
C GLU A 188 -14.40 -3.18 0.83
N ALA A 189 -13.44 -2.26 0.73
CA ALA A 189 -12.61 -2.06 -0.45
C ALA A 189 -11.87 -3.35 -0.82
N ARG A 190 -11.35 -4.09 0.15
CA ARG A 190 -10.69 -5.39 -0.07
C ARG A 190 -11.58 -6.40 -0.78
N ARG A 191 -12.88 -6.46 -0.45
CA ARG A 191 -13.82 -7.40 -1.10
C ARG A 191 -14.06 -7.03 -2.56
N LYS A 192 -13.93 -5.74 -2.91
CA LYS A 192 -14.20 -5.18 -4.24
C LYS A 192 -12.93 -5.08 -5.11
N ILE A 193 -11.73 -4.89 -4.54
CA ILE A 193 -10.45 -4.74 -5.26
C ILE A 193 -9.80 -6.11 -5.58
N LYS A 194 -10.61 -7.11 -5.93
CA LYS A 194 -10.08 -8.44 -6.29
C LYS A 194 -9.09 -8.39 -7.46
N VAL A 195 -9.23 -7.40 -8.35
CA VAL A 195 -8.40 -7.25 -9.55
C VAL A 195 -6.95 -6.88 -9.22
N MET A 196 -6.69 -5.92 -8.32
CA MET A 196 -5.32 -5.55 -7.96
C MET A 196 -4.61 -6.68 -7.20
N GLY A 197 -5.32 -7.37 -6.30
CA GLY A 197 -4.79 -8.56 -5.63
C GLY A 197 -4.57 -9.72 -6.61
N TYR A 198 -5.44 -9.88 -7.60
CA TYR A 198 -5.32 -10.86 -8.67
C TYR A 198 -4.13 -10.58 -9.60
N LEU A 199 -3.87 -9.33 -9.94
CA LEU A 199 -2.72 -8.91 -10.77
C LEU A 199 -1.39 -9.07 -10.04
N LEU A 200 -1.37 -8.80 -8.72
CA LEU A 200 -0.19 -8.98 -7.89
C LEU A 200 0.14 -10.45 -7.61
N PHE A 201 -0.87 -11.30 -7.50
CA PHE A 201 -0.71 -12.65 -6.94
C PHE A 201 -1.15 -13.80 -7.84
N ASN A 202 -1.74 -13.52 -9.00
CA ASN A 202 -2.26 -14.49 -9.96
C ASN A 202 -3.32 -15.45 -9.36
N LYS A 203 -4.25 -16.00 -10.15
CA LYS A 203 -5.22 -17.02 -9.67
C LYS A 203 -4.55 -18.33 -9.24
N SER A 204 -3.29 -18.53 -9.62
CA SER A 204 -2.53 -19.75 -9.37
C SER A 204 -1.82 -19.79 -8.02
N ALA A 205 -1.78 -18.68 -7.26
CA ALA A 205 -1.20 -18.70 -5.93
C ALA A 205 -2.15 -19.39 -4.95
N ILE A 206 -2.00 -20.71 -4.84
CA ILE A 206 -2.74 -21.57 -3.91
C ILE A 206 -2.24 -21.34 -2.46
N SER A 207 -1.09 -20.68 -2.28
CA SER A 207 -0.44 -20.51 -0.98
C SER A 207 0.21 -19.12 -0.81
N PRO A 208 0.20 -18.53 0.41
CA PRO A 208 1.01 -17.36 0.77
C PRO A 208 2.53 -17.56 0.57
N LEU A 209 2.98 -18.81 0.45
CA LEU A 209 4.36 -19.21 0.17
C LEU A 209 4.70 -19.17 -1.33
N ASP A 210 3.77 -18.76 -2.20
CA ASP A 210 4.09 -18.57 -3.62
C ASP A 210 5.20 -17.53 -3.77
N SER A 211 6.19 -17.88 -4.59
CA SER A 211 7.40 -17.13 -4.87
C SER A 211 7.14 -15.66 -5.23
N GLN A 212 6.06 -15.36 -5.95
CA GLN A 212 5.74 -14.00 -6.39
C GLN A 212 5.13 -13.15 -5.26
N ILE A 213 4.31 -13.76 -4.39
CA ILE A 213 3.77 -13.10 -3.18
C ILE A 213 4.91 -12.74 -2.24
N MET A 214 5.75 -13.73 -1.93
CA MET A 214 6.89 -13.54 -1.04
C MET A 214 7.90 -12.54 -1.61
N TRP A 215 8.14 -12.58 -2.92
CA TRP A 215 8.98 -11.57 -3.59
C TRP A 215 8.41 -10.17 -3.44
N THR A 216 7.09 -9.99 -3.64
CA THR A 216 6.42 -8.69 -3.49
C THR A 216 6.52 -8.19 -2.05
N ILE A 217 6.30 -9.07 -1.06
CA ILE A 217 6.47 -8.76 0.35
C ILE A 217 7.90 -8.30 0.64
N TYR A 218 8.90 -9.05 0.17
CA TYR A 218 10.30 -8.69 0.35
C TYR A 218 10.67 -7.39 -0.36
N PHE A 219 10.16 -7.16 -1.57
CA PHE A 219 10.31 -5.89 -2.27
C PHE A 219 9.73 -4.75 -1.44
N LEU A 220 8.51 -4.92 -0.92
CA LEU A 220 7.86 -3.88 -0.14
C LEU A 220 8.67 -3.56 1.11
N ILE A 221 9.06 -4.58 1.89
CA ILE A 221 9.89 -4.51 3.09
C ILE A 221 11.22 -3.82 2.84
N LYS A 222 11.89 -4.20 1.75
CA LYS A 222 13.26 -3.80 1.49
C LYS A 222 13.37 -2.42 0.87
N TYR A 223 12.37 -1.99 0.11
CA TYR A 223 12.44 -0.78 -0.68
C TYR A 223 11.31 0.21 -0.37
N SER A 224 10.06 -0.24 -0.25
CA SER A 224 8.90 0.67 -0.24
C SER A 224 8.38 1.05 1.15
N PHE A 225 8.95 0.51 2.22
CA PHE A 225 8.50 0.71 3.60
C PHE A 225 8.70 2.14 4.14
N VAL A 226 9.19 3.05 3.30
CA VAL A 226 9.64 4.38 3.69
C VAL A 226 8.80 5.43 2.98
N SER A 227 8.40 6.45 3.74
CA SER A 227 7.61 7.60 3.28
C SER A 227 8.25 8.35 2.09
N THR A 228 7.38 8.88 1.23
CA THR A 228 7.61 9.82 0.09
C THR A 228 8.53 9.36 -1.04
N GLY A 229 9.05 8.14 -1.04
CA GLY A 229 9.75 7.57 -2.20
C GLY A 229 10.82 6.56 -1.83
N PHE A 230 11.27 5.79 -2.82
CA PHE A 230 12.28 4.76 -2.67
C PHE A 230 13.13 4.57 -3.92
N THR A 231 14.36 4.10 -3.75
CA THR A 231 15.27 3.82 -4.85
C THR A 231 15.32 2.31 -5.13
N ILE A 232 15.08 1.92 -6.39
CA ILE A 232 15.24 0.53 -6.84
C ILE A 232 16.58 0.38 -7.55
N PRO A 233 17.46 -0.55 -7.13
CA PRO A 233 18.69 -0.85 -7.85
C PRO A 233 18.42 -1.34 -9.29
N PRO A 234 19.23 -0.93 -10.29
CA PRO A 234 19.05 -1.37 -11.67
C PRO A 234 19.05 -2.90 -11.85
N SER A 235 19.79 -3.62 -11.01
CA SER A 235 19.88 -5.09 -11.06
C SER A 235 18.57 -5.81 -10.77
N ILE A 236 17.61 -5.18 -10.09
CA ILE A 236 16.31 -5.76 -9.78
C ILE A 236 15.16 -5.02 -10.45
N LEU A 237 15.45 -3.98 -11.24
CA LEU A 237 14.43 -3.17 -11.91
C LEU A 237 13.57 -4.02 -12.84
N THR A 238 14.18 -4.96 -13.57
CA THR A 238 13.49 -5.95 -14.42
C THR A 238 12.44 -6.73 -13.64
N ASN A 239 12.73 -7.10 -12.39
CA ASN A 239 11.79 -7.83 -11.54
C ASN A 239 10.64 -6.94 -11.04
N CYS A 240 10.82 -5.61 -11.08
CA CYS A 240 9.83 -4.62 -10.66
C CYS A 240 9.07 -4.02 -11.86
N GLU A 241 9.40 -4.39 -13.10
CA GLU A 241 8.77 -3.81 -14.29
C GLU A 241 7.26 -4.03 -14.29
N TYR A 242 6.80 -5.19 -13.85
CA TYR A 242 5.37 -5.46 -13.73
C TYR A 242 4.69 -4.50 -12.74
N LEU A 243 5.35 -4.01 -11.69
CA LEU A 243 4.77 -3.03 -10.74
C LEU A 243 4.62 -1.64 -11.38
N LEU A 244 5.57 -1.25 -12.24
CA LEU A 244 5.48 -0.03 -13.05
C LEU A 244 4.36 -0.15 -14.09
N GLU A 245 4.28 -1.33 -14.70
CA GLU A 245 3.26 -1.67 -15.68
C GLU A 245 1.90 -1.66 -15.03
N GLU A 246 1.64 -2.38 -13.94
CA GLU A 246 0.34 -2.35 -13.26
C GLU A 246 -0.03 -1.00 -12.62
N GLY A 247 0.80 0.04 -12.76
CA GLY A 247 0.54 1.36 -12.22
C GLY A 247 0.55 1.36 -10.69
N ILE A 248 1.31 0.46 -10.08
CA ILE A 248 1.48 0.36 -8.63
C ILE A 248 2.54 1.37 -8.18
N ILE A 249 3.64 1.43 -8.93
CA ILE A 249 4.74 2.37 -8.69
C ILE A 249 4.94 3.25 -9.93
N CYS A 250 5.48 4.44 -9.73
CA CYS A 250 5.88 5.36 -10.80
C CYS A 250 7.27 5.92 -10.51
N GLN A 251 8.01 6.21 -11.58
CA GLN A 251 9.29 6.89 -11.49
C GLN A 251 9.08 8.39 -11.27
N GLU A 252 9.78 8.96 -10.29
CA GLU A 252 9.94 10.39 -10.14
C GLU A 252 11.06 10.89 -11.04
N CYS A 253 10.73 11.79 -11.97
CA CYS A 253 11.72 12.52 -12.75
C CYS A 253 12.22 13.71 -11.93
N SER A 254 13.24 13.53 -11.09
CA SER A 254 13.98 14.67 -10.54
C SER A 254 14.96 15.19 -11.60
N SER A 255 14.86 16.47 -11.95
CA SER A 255 15.68 17.10 -12.99
C SER A 255 17.12 17.43 -12.55
N ASN A 256 17.48 17.19 -11.27
CA ASN A 256 18.69 17.76 -10.67
C ASN A 256 19.67 16.75 -10.06
N ASP A 257 19.47 15.43 -10.19
CA ASP A 257 20.41 14.45 -9.64
C ASP A 257 21.50 14.06 -10.64
N LEU A 258 22.68 14.68 -10.48
CA LEU A 258 23.95 14.31 -11.13
C LEU A 258 24.42 12.88 -10.79
N GLN A 259 23.72 12.19 -9.88
CA GLN A 259 23.91 10.78 -9.59
C GLN A 259 22.65 10.03 -10.04
N CYS A 260 22.75 9.19 -11.07
CA CYS A 260 21.67 8.43 -11.72
C CYS A 260 20.86 7.47 -10.79
N LYS A 261 20.35 7.93 -9.66
CA LYS A 261 19.46 7.17 -8.77
C LYS A 261 18.03 7.52 -9.11
N VAL A 262 17.41 6.63 -9.89
CA VAL A 262 15.99 6.72 -10.19
C VAL A 262 15.18 6.53 -8.92
N HIS A 263 14.43 7.57 -8.56
CA HIS A 263 13.49 7.53 -7.44
C HIS A 263 12.14 7.02 -7.94
N PHE A 264 11.49 6.21 -7.10
CA PHE A 264 10.19 5.63 -7.35
C PHE A 264 9.24 5.98 -6.21
N ASN A 265 7.96 6.08 -6.53
CA ASN A 265 6.89 6.30 -5.58
C ASN A 265 5.72 5.37 -5.87
N PHE A 266 4.85 5.14 -4.89
CA PHE A 266 3.53 4.59 -5.20
C PHE A 266 2.74 5.60 -6.03
N THR A 267 1.95 5.14 -6.99
CA THR A 267 1.17 6.03 -7.87
C THR A 267 0.12 6.87 -7.13
N SER A 268 -0.29 6.41 -5.94
CA SER A 268 -1.16 7.16 -5.04
C SER A 268 -1.07 6.62 -3.60
N ASP A 269 -1.48 7.44 -2.63
CA ASP A 269 -1.69 7.04 -1.23
C ASP A 269 -2.61 5.82 -1.09
N PHE A 270 -3.65 5.74 -1.93
CA PHE A 270 -4.60 4.64 -1.97
C PHE A 270 -3.89 3.33 -2.30
N VAL A 271 -3.06 3.33 -3.34
CA VAL A 271 -2.28 2.16 -3.75
C VAL A 271 -1.32 1.76 -2.65
N ARG A 272 -0.58 2.72 -2.07
CA ARG A 272 0.30 2.46 -0.92
C ARG A 272 -0.46 1.75 0.21
N ASN A 273 -1.59 2.32 0.65
CA ASN A 273 -2.37 1.76 1.75
C ASN A 273 -2.88 0.35 1.43
N TYR A 274 -3.33 0.12 0.19
CA TYR A 274 -3.74 -1.21 -0.27
C TYR A 274 -2.57 -2.21 -0.23
N MET A 275 -1.38 -1.83 -0.68
CA MET A 275 -0.18 -2.66 -0.60
C MET A 275 0.22 -2.97 0.84
N MET A 276 0.09 -2.00 1.75
CA MET A 276 0.35 -2.22 3.18
C MET A 276 -0.65 -3.18 3.83
N ILE A 277 -1.92 -3.17 3.42
CA ILE A 277 -2.93 -4.14 3.89
C ILE A 277 -2.59 -5.55 3.42
N ILE A 278 -2.26 -5.68 2.12
CA ILE A 278 -1.82 -6.95 1.53
C ILE A 278 -0.61 -7.50 2.27
N LEU A 279 0.36 -6.64 2.53
CA LEU A 279 1.57 -6.99 3.25
C LEU A 279 1.21 -7.49 4.66
N ARG A 280 0.41 -6.72 5.41
CA ARG A 280 -0.09 -7.08 6.74
C ARG A 280 -0.73 -8.48 6.75
N ASP A 281 -1.64 -8.74 5.83
CA ASP A 281 -2.38 -10.01 5.74
C ASP A 281 -1.50 -11.24 5.51
N ASN A 282 -0.35 -11.04 4.87
CA ASN A 282 0.58 -12.13 4.59
C ASN A 282 1.69 -12.21 5.65
N LEU A 283 2.09 -11.09 6.23
CA LEU A 283 3.02 -11.05 7.36
C LEU A 283 2.43 -11.70 8.61
N SER A 284 1.13 -11.50 8.89
CA SER A 284 0.47 -12.14 10.02
C SER A 284 0.51 -13.67 9.95
N LYS A 285 0.66 -14.24 8.74
CA LYS A 285 0.81 -15.69 8.53
C LYS A 285 2.24 -16.19 8.77
N LEU A 286 3.23 -15.30 8.76
CA LEU A 286 4.62 -15.61 9.09
C LEU A 286 4.88 -15.57 10.60
N PHE A 287 3.98 -14.99 11.37
CA PHE A 287 4.12 -14.91 12.81
C PHE A 287 3.84 -16.26 13.49
N PRO A 288 4.53 -16.57 14.61
CA PRO A 288 4.24 -17.76 15.39
C PRO A 288 2.77 -17.87 15.80
N HIS A 289 2.17 -19.04 15.63
CA HIS A 289 0.75 -19.28 15.96
C HIS A 289 0.44 -19.13 17.45
N ASP A 290 1.46 -19.26 18.31
CA ASP A 290 1.34 -19.21 19.76
C ASP A 290 1.23 -17.78 20.33
N ILE A 291 1.33 -16.74 19.50
CA ILE A 291 1.08 -15.34 19.91
C ILE A 291 -0.26 -15.20 20.61
N ILE A 292 -1.32 -15.76 20.01
CA ILE A 292 -2.70 -15.64 20.53
C ILE A 292 -2.84 -16.33 21.89
N SER A 293 -2.11 -17.42 22.10
CA SER A 293 -2.11 -18.17 23.37
C SER A 293 -1.13 -17.65 24.41
N THR A 294 -0.31 -16.64 24.07
CA THR A 294 0.72 -16.12 24.98
C THR A 294 0.06 -15.29 26.07
N SER A 295 0.36 -15.62 27.33
CA SER A 295 -0.23 -14.93 28.47
C SER A 295 0.20 -13.47 28.51
N ILE A 296 -0.78 -12.57 28.59
CA ILE A 296 -0.53 -11.13 28.81
C ILE A 296 -0.03 -10.94 30.25
N LEU A 297 1.16 -10.35 30.37
CA LEU A 297 1.82 -10.16 31.65
C LEU A 297 1.44 -8.81 32.25
N TYR A 298 1.07 -8.82 33.53
CA TYR A 298 0.73 -7.63 34.30
C TYR A 298 1.69 -7.46 35.47
N LYS A 299 2.02 -6.22 35.81
CA LYS A 299 2.80 -5.84 36.99
C LYS A 299 2.11 -4.66 37.68
N GLY A 300 1.64 -4.87 38.92
CA GLY A 300 0.96 -3.82 39.70
C GLY A 300 -0.34 -3.31 39.07
N GLY A 301 -1.09 -4.15 38.35
CA GLY A 301 -2.35 -3.77 37.68
C GLY A 301 -2.18 -3.15 36.29
N TYR A 302 -0.96 -2.88 35.85
CA TYR A 302 -0.63 -2.39 34.51
C TYR A 302 -0.02 -3.49 33.65
N LEU A 303 -0.11 -3.38 32.32
CA LEU A 303 0.68 -4.20 31.41
C LEU A 303 2.16 -4.11 31.75
N ASN A 304 2.81 -5.26 31.87
CA ASN A 304 4.26 -5.35 31.99
C ASN A 304 4.89 -5.15 30.60
N MET A 305 4.96 -3.88 30.19
CA MET A 305 5.38 -3.51 28.84
C MET A 305 6.82 -3.91 28.51
N TYR A 306 7.70 -3.98 29.51
CA TYR A 306 9.05 -4.52 29.32
C TYR A 306 9.01 -5.98 28.85
N GLU A 307 8.30 -6.85 29.58
CA GLU A 307 8.20 -8.27 29.21
C GLU A 307 7.45 -8.47 27.90
N ILE A 308 6.41 -7.67 27.64
CA ILE A 308 5.63 -7.73 26.39
C ILE A 308 6.53 -7.35 25.20
N ILE A 309 7.26 -6.25 25.28
CA ILE A 309 8.16 -5.80 24.21
C ILE A 309 9.33 -6.79 24.06
N SER A 310 9.90 -7.27 25.18
CA SER A 310 10.97 -8.26 25.17
C SER A 310 10.55 -9.55 24.48
N THR A 311 9.38 -10.09 24.85
CA THR A 311 8.79 -11.28 24.23
C THR A 311 8.51 -11.05 22.75
N THR A 312 7.97 -9.87 22.40
CA THR A 312 7.66 -9.51 21.02
C THR A 312 8.91 -9.56 20.13
N PHE A 313 9.98 -8.88 20.54
CA PHE A 313 11.21 -8.84 19.75
C PHE A 313 11.93 -10.18 19.69
N ASN A 314 12.01 -10.92 20.81
CA ASN A 314 12.79 -12.16 20.86
C ASN A 314 12.06 -13.37 20.26
N ARG A 315 10.73 -13.42 20.34
CA ARG A 315 9.94 -14.60 19.93
C ARG A 315 9.15 -14.38 18.65
N PHE A 316 8.57 -13.18 18.45
CA PHE A 316 7.53 -12.98 17.44
C PHE A 316 8.00 -12.19 16.22
N ILE A 317 8.97 -11.29 16.37
CA ILE A 317 9.50 -10.52 15.24
C ILE A 317 10.24 -11.44 14.26
N PRO A 318 9.86 -11.45 12.97
CA PRO A 318 10.59 -12.19 11.95
C PRO A 318 11.92 -11.46 11.65
N LYS A 319 13.01 -11.96 12.23
CA LYS A 319 14.37 -11.38 12.10
C LYS A 319 14.78 -11.13 10.64
N GLU A 320 14.34 -11.98 9.72
CA GLU A 320 14.59 -11.83 8.28
C GLU A 320 14.03 -10.52 7.70
N ILE A 321 12.87 -10.07 8.17
CA ILE A 321 12.24 -8.84 7.71
C ILE A 321 13.08 -7.64 8.13
N ILE A 322 13.52 -7.61 9.39
CA ILE A 322 14.43 -6.58 9.88
C ILE A 322 15.73 -6.61 9.07
N ARG A 323 16.32 -7.80 8.85
CA ARG A 323 17.55 -7.95 8.06
C ARG A 323 17.41 -7.47 6.61
N LEU A 324 16.29 -7.75 5.96
CA LEU A 324 16.01 -7.28 4.60
C LEU A 324 15.87 -5.76 4.55
N SER A 325 15.09 -5.19 5.48
CA SER A 325 14.96 -3.74 5.61
C SER A 325 16.32 -3.10 5.86
N PHE A 326 17.16 -3.71 6.70
CA PHE A 326 18.48 -3.22 7.07
C PHE A 326 19.39 -2.96 5.87
N THR A 327 19.38 -3.80 4.84
CA THR A 327 20.29 -3.62 3.67
C THR A 327 20.10 -2.32 2.88
N ASN A 328 18.92 -1.68 2.93
CA ASN A 328 18.63 -0.43 2.22
C ASN A 328 17.91 0.65 3.04
N SER A 329 17.43 0.33 4.25
CA SER A 329 16.68 1.22 5.13
C SER A 329 17.60 1.91 6.14
N PHE A 330 18.80 2.31 5.70
CA PHE A 330 19.65 3.12 6.54
C PHE A 330 19.54 4.59 6.15
N LYS A 331 19.31 5.44 7.15
CA LYS A 331 19.51 6.88 6.99
C LYS A 331 20.95 7.23 7.36
N LYS A 332 21.54 8.16 6.63
CA LYS A 332 22.83 8.75 7.05
C LYS A 332 22.59 9.50 8.35
N ASN A 333 23.42 9.24 9.36
CA ASN A 333 23.38 10.04 10.58
C ASN A 333 23.69 11.51 10.25
N GLY A 334 22.69 12.39 10.35
CA GLY A 334 22.79 13.80 9.99
C GLY A 334 23.47 14.69 11.03
N PHE A 335 23.92 14.13 12.16
CA PHE A 335 24.36 14.91 13.31
C PHE A 335 25.86 15.20 13.32
N PHE A 336 26.21 16.48 13.46
CA PHE A 336 27.51 16.95 13.88
C PHE A 336 27.47 17.15 15.40
N GLY A 337 27.95 16.21 16.22
CA GLY A 337 28.12 16.51 17.65
C GLY A 337 28.20 15.35 18.64
N SER A 338 27.84 14.12 18.26
CA SER A 338 28.09 12.97 19.14
C SER A 338 29.52 12.45 18.91
N MET A 339 30.36 12.48 19.96
CA MET A 339 31.70 11.89 19.94
C MET A 339 31.69 10.35 19.76
N VAL A 340 30.51 9.70 19.82
CA VAL A 340 30.38 8.24 19.89
C VAL A 340 30.02 7.61 18.54
N VAL A 341 29.38 8.35 17.62
CA VAL A 341 28.94 7.82 16.32
C VAL A 341 29.57 8.67 15.21
N LYS A 342 30.32 8.05 14.30
CA LYS A 342 31.01 8.78 13.25
C LYS A 342 29.99 9.36 12.27
N ARG A 343 30.30 10.53 11.72
CA ARG A 343 29.63 11.07 10.53
C ARG A 343 29.65 10.00 9.43
N ASP A 344 28.52 9.76 8.79
CA ASP A 344 28.27 8.69 7.80
C ASP A 344 28.09 7.26 8.33
N ASP A 345 27.97 7.04 9.65
CA ASP A 345 27.46 5.75 10.14
C ASP A 345 25.97 5.58 9.77
N PHE A 346 25.67 4.38 9.27
CA PHE A 346 24.34 3.98 8.83
C PHE A 346 23.52 3.50 10.04
N ILE A 347 22.43 4.20 10.36
CA ILE A 347 21.51 3.86 11.46
C ILE A 347 20.21 3.24 10.91
N PRO A 348 19.62 2.23 11.60
CA PRO A 348 18.35 1.66 11.17
C PRO A 348 17.28 2.75 11.03
N GLN A 349 16.29 2.52 10.18
CA GLN A 349 15.07 3.34 10.16
C GLN A 349 14.05 2.79 11.15
N GLU A 350 13.21 3.68 11.68
CA GLU A 350 12.19 3.37 12.68
C GLU A 350 11.03 2.54 12.10
N TYR A 351 10.67 2.78 10.82
CA TYR A 351 9.46 2.23 10.18
C TYR A 351 9.31 0.70 10.24
N PRO A 352 10.34 -0.12 9.98
CA PRO A 352 10.20 -1.57 10.06
C PRO A 352 9.84 -2.06 11.47
N TYR A 353 10.43 -1.44 12.50
CA TYR A 353 10.14 -1.78 13.90
C TYR A 353 8.74 -1.32 14.30
N HIS A 354 8.35 -0.11 13.90
CA HIS A 354 7.02 0.45 14.11
C HIS A 354 5.93 -0.48 13.58
N PHE A 355 6.02 -0.84 12.30
CA PHE A 355 5.02 -1.65 11.66
C PHE A 355 4.92 -3.05 12.27
N LEU A 356 6.05 -3.74 12.48
CA LEU A 356 6.03 -5.09 13.05
C LEU A 356 5.53 -5.10 14.49
N LEU A 357 5.92 -4.11 15.29
CA LEU A 357 5.45 -3.97 16.66
C LEU A 357 3.95 -3.70 16.70
N PHE A 358 3.45 -2.78 15.85
CA PHE A 358 2.02 -2.51 15.71
C PHE A 358 1.23 -3.78 15.40
N GLU A 359 1.68 -4.57 14.42
CA GLU A 359 0.97 -5.78 14.01
C GLU A 359 0.96 -6.85 15.10
N ILE A 360 2.09 -7.12 15.74
CA ILE A 360 2.18 -8.15 16.79
C ILE A 360 1.37 -7.74 18.02
N LEU A 361 1.46 -6.47 18.45
CA LEU A 361 0.67 -5.98 19.59
C LEU A 361 -0.83 -6.01 19.29
N SER A 362 -1.24 -5.72 18.06
CA SER A 362 -2.63 -5.80 17.63
C SER A 362 -3.20 -7.22 17.72
N ILE A 363 -2.36 -8.25 17.55
CA ILE A 363 -2.76 -9.65 17.72
C ILE A 363 -2.72 -10.04 19.20
N LEU A 364 -1.62 -9.71 19.90
CA LEU A 364 -1.36 -10.15 21.26
C LEU A 364 -2.29 -9.52 22.30
N LEU A 365 -2.65 -8.25 22.15
CA LEU A 365 -3.43 -7.50 23.16
C LEU A 365 -4.92 -7.40 22.83
N SER A 366 -5.33 -7.82 21.63
CA SER A 366 -6.73 -7.87 21.22
C SER A 366 -7.47 -9.02 21.93
N PRO A 367 -8.77 -8.86 22.29
CA PRO A 367 -9.61 -7.67 22.08
C PRO A 367 -9.58 -6.67 23.25
N ILE A 368 -8.73 -6.90 24.27
CA ILE A 368 -8.73 -6.13 25.51
C ILE A 368 -8.24 -4.69 25.28
N TYR A 369 -7.27 -4.53 24.38
CA TYR A 369 -6.72 -3.22 24.00
C TYR A 369 -6.91 -2.97 22.51
N VAL A 370 -7.14 -1.70 22.17
CA VAL A 370 -7.14 -1.19 20.79
C VAL A 370 -5.81 -0.49 20.55
N ILE A 371 -5.10 -0.95 19.51
CA ILE A 371 -3.80 -0.42 19.09
C ILE A 371 -4.01 0.53 17.92
N ILE A 372 -3.53 1.76 18.04
CA ILE A 372 -3.67 2.82 17.05
C ILE A 372 -2.26 3.21 16.59
N PRO A 373 -1.91 2.97 15.31
CA PRO A 373 -0.64 3.44 14.78
C PRO A 373 -0.71 4.95 14.57
N ASP A 374 0.43 5.63 14.68
CA ASP A 374 0.63 6.97 14.14
C ASP A 374 -0.33 8.04 14.72
N ALA A 375 -0.71 7.86 15.99
CA ALA A 375 -1.75 8.64 16.66
C ALA A 375 -1.35 10.12 16.78
N SER A 376 -2.28 11.01 16.42
CA SER A 376 -2.06 12.46 16.44
C SER A 376 -3.16 13.18 17.23
N THR A 377 -2.81 14.30 17.86
CA THR A 377 -3.71 15.08 18.74
C THR A 377 -4.27 16.35 18.11
N PHE A 378 -4.28 16.46 16.77
CA PHE A 378 -4.56 17.72 16.10
C PHE A 378 -6.05 18.08 16.00
N SER A 379 -6.33 19.37 16.16
CA SER A 379 -7.55 20.04 15.68
C SER A 379 -7.23 20.82 14.39
N LYS A 380 -8.25 21.07 13.55
CA LYS A 380 -8.12 21.65 12.19
C LYS A 380 -7.22 22.90 12.19
N GLY A 381 -6.13 22.89 11.42
CA GLY A 381 -5.28 24.07 11.12
C GLY A 381 -3.91 24.11 11.81
N GLU A 382 -3.62 23.20 12.73
CA GLU A 382 -2.29 23.05 13.35
C GLU A 382 -1.38 22.13 12.50
N ASN A 383 -0.06 22.37 12.50
CA ASN A 383 0.92 21.57 11.75
C ASN A 383 0.91 20.10 12.21
N GLU A 384 0.35 19.20 11.38
CA GLU A 384 0.16 17.75 11.63
C GLU A 384 1.40 16.97 12.08
N THR A 385 2.61 17.53 11.96
CA THR A 385 3.89 16.88 12.27
C THR A 385 4.43 17.12 13.67
N LYS A 386 3.89 18.08 14.44
CA LYS A 386 4.52 18.49 15.72
C LYS A 386 4.21 17.60 16.93
N HIS A 387 3.09 16.87 16.93
CA HIS A 387 2.57 16.16 18.12
C HIS A 387 1.92 14.82 17.75
N ARG A 388 2.72 13.94 17.13
CA ARG A 388 2.37 12.55 16.80
C ARG A 388 3.13 11.62 17.74
N SER A 389 2.51 10.50 18.08
CA SER A 389 3.20 9.35 18.70
C SER A 389 3.16 8.16 17.75
N ASP A 390 4.21 7.36 17.77
CA ASP A 390 4.31 6.19 16.90
C ASP A 390 3.20 5.15 17.16
N ILE A 391 2.94 4.74 18.40
CA ILE A 391 1.85 3.79 18.73
C ILE A 391 1.12 4.23 20.00
N LEU A 392 -0.21 4.26 19.93
CA LEU A 392 -1.09 4.46 21.08
C LEU A 392 -1.85 3.15 21.38
N ILE A 393 -1.77 2.69 22.62
CA ILE A 393 -2.52 1.53 23.13
C ILE A 393 -3.62 2.07 24.04
N THR A 394 -4.87 1.72 23.76
CA THR A 394 -6.03 2.17 24.53
C THR A 394 -6.80 0.98 25.10
N GLY A 395 -7.25 1.07 26.35
CA GLY A 395 -7.93 0.00 27.05
C GLY A 395 -8.14 0.33 28.53
N PRO A 396 -8.07 -0.65 29.45
CA PRO A 396 -8.11 -0.39 30.91
C PRO A 396 -7.06 0.63 31.39
N SER A 397 -5.94 0.72 30.68
CA SER A 397 -4.92 1.75 30.85
C SER A 397 -4.39 2.15 29.47
N ASN A 398 -4.04 3.42 29.31
CA ASN A 398 -3.50 3.92 28.05
C ASN A 398 -1.96 3.94 28.09
N TYR A 399 -1.34 3.60 26.96
CA TYR A 399 0.11 3.61 26.79
C TYR A 399 0.49 4.34 25.51
N VAL A 400 1.52 5.17 25.58
CA VAL A 400 2.14 5.82 24.41
C VAL A 400 3.52 5.21 24.19
N ILE A 401 3.78 4.74 22.98
CA ILE A 401 5.07 4.22 22.54
C ILE A 401 5.62 5.13 21.46
N GLU A 402 6.86 5.55 21.64
CA GLU A 402 7.69 6.23 20.65
C GLU A 402 8.88 5.35 20.29
N ILE A 403 9.21 5.21 19.01
CA ILE A 403 10.26 4.35 18.50
C ILE A 403 11.35 5.21 17.87
N VAL A 404 12.58 5.03 18.34
CA VAL A 404 13.72 5.86 17.94
C VAL A 404 14.86 4.95 17.51
N ALA A 405 15.25 4.99 16.25
CA ALA A 405 16.32 4.13 15.73
C ALA A 405 17.71 4.82 15.80
N SER A 406 17.86 5.82 16.69
CA SER A 406 19.10 6.58 16.88
C SER A 406 19.31 7.03 18.33
N HIS A 407 20.57 7.21 18.72
CA HIS A 407 20.94 7.64 20.08
C HIS A 407 20.88 9.15 20.31
N SER A 408 20.95 9.96 19.25
CA SER A 408 21.24 11.40 19.37
C SER A 408 20.02 12.28 19.64
N GLN A 409 18.80 11.73 19.61
CA GLN A 409 17.55 12.52 19.62
C GLN A 409 16.58 12.17 20.76
N ILE A 410 16.97 11.30 21.70
CA ILE A 410 16.07 10.82 22.77
C ILE A 410 15.43 11.98 23.55
N GLY A 411 16.17 13.06 23.83
CA GLY A 411 15.63 14.23 24.55
C GLY A 411 14.47 14.92 23.83
N GLN A 412 14.49 15.00 22.49
CA GLN A 412 13.39 15.57 21.72
C GLN A 412 12.15 14.67 21.77
N HIS A 413 12.34 13.36 21.60
CA HIS A 413 11.28 12.37 21.69
C HIS A 413 10.65 12.33 23.09
N LEU A 414 11.45 12.54 24.13
CA LEU A 414 10.98 12.60 25.50
C LEU A 414 10.04 13.80 25.75
N GLU A 415 10.40 14.98 25.25
CA GLU A 415 9.51 16.16 25.29
C GLU A 415 8.23 15.95 24.45
N GLN A 416 8.35 15.29 23.29
CA GLN A 416 7.20 14.98 22.43
C GLN A 416 6.21 14.05 23.12
N VAL A 417 6.69 12.94 23.68
CA VAL A 417 5.86 11.94 24.37
C VAL A 417 5.19 12.55 25.61
N LYS A 418 5.91 13.36 26.40
CA LYS A 418 5.32 14.10 27.53
C LYS A 418 4.24 15.08 27.08
N THR A 419 4.47 15.80 25.99
CA THR A 419 3.49 16.74 25.44
C THR A 419 2.24 16.00 24.96
N TYR A 420 2.42 14.88 24.27
CA TYR A 420 1.32 14.04 23.80
C TYR A 420 0.53 13.43 24.97
N SER A 421 1.21 12.93 25.99
CA SER A 421 0.62 12.42 27.24
C SER A 421 -0.31 13.43 27.90
N LYS A 422 0.17 14.68 28.07
CA LYS A 422 -0.61 15.77 28.68
C LYS A 422 -1.89 16.04 27.90
N LYS A 423 -1.83 16.05 26.56
CA LYS A 423 -3.00 16.28 25.71
C LYS A 423 -4.00 15.12 25.75
N THR A 424 -3.51 13.89 25.86
CA THR A 424 -4.35 12.68 25.83
C THR A 424 -4.72 12.13 27.20
N SER A 425 -4.25 12.77 28.28
CA SER A 425 -4.38 12.28 29.66
C SER A 425 -3.89 10.82 29.82
N THR A 426 -2.84 10.45 29.09
CA THR A 426 -2.33 9.06 29.05
C THR A 426 -1.29 8.82 30.16
N PRO A 427 -1.47 7.79 31.02
CA PRO A 427 -0.67 7.64 32.24
C PRO A 427 0.68 6.95 32.06
N VAL A 428 0.92 6.20 30.97
CA VAL A 428 2.17 5.42 30.81
C VAL A 428 2.87 5.78 29.50
N LEU A 429 4.15 6.18 29.62
CA LEU A 429 4.99 6.66 28.52
C LEU A 429 6.16 5.72 28.30
N ILE A 430 6.39 5.34 27.04
CA ILE A 430 7.40 4.36 26.65
C ILE A 430 8.19 4.90 25.47
N ILE A 431 9.52 4.88 25.58
CA ILE A 431 10.42 5.15 24.47
C ILE A 431 11.20 3.86 24.18
N ILE A 432 11.09 3.36 22.96
CA ILE A 432 11.86 2.22 22.46
C ILE A 432 13.00 2.76 21.62
N THR A 433 14.24 2.49 22.03
CA THR A 433 15.40 2.85 21.19
C THR A 433 15.94 1.61 20.50
N VAL A 434 16.18 1.65 19.19
CA VAL A 434 16.72 0.52 18.43
C VAL A 434 18.08 0.86 17.82
N VAL A 435 19.10 0.04 18.14
CA VAL A 435 20.49 0.40 17.88
C VAL A 435 21.28 -0.80 17.32
N ASN A 436 22.13 -0.54 16.34
CA ASN A 436 22.94 -1.56 15.68
C ASN A 436 24.43 -1.42 16.07
N ASP A 437 24.78 -1.88 17.27
CA ASP A 437 26.19 -1.88 17.73
C ASP A 437 26.44 -2.95 18.80
N VAL A 438 26.46 -4.23 18.41
CA VAL A 438 26.62 -5.38 19.34
C VAL A 438 27.95 -5.39 20.10
N ASN A 439 28.97 -4.67 19.62
CA ASN A 439 30.31 -4.70 20.21
C ASN A 439 30.59 -3.54 21.17
N ASN A 440 29.63 -2.65 21.41
CA ASN A 440 29.83 -1.50 22.28
C ASN A 440 28.83 -1.48 23.46
N PRO A 441 29.04 -2.35 24.49
CA PRO A 441 28.24 -2.33 25.72
C PRO A 441 28.36 -1.01 26.51
N LYS A 442 29.23 -0.07 26.09
CA LYS A 442 29.36 1.25 26.73
C LYS A 442 28.20 2.21 26.43
N LEU A 443 27.39 1.94 25.42
CA LEU A 443 26.29 2.84 25.00
C LEU A 443 25.26 3.11 26.12
N TRP A 444 25.16 2.21 27.10
CA TRP A 444 24.33 2.42 28.29
C TRP A 444 24.93 3.39 29.31
N LYS A 445 26.26 3.44 29.41
CA LYS A 445 26.97 4.27 30.40
C LYS A 445 27.03 5.75 30.02
N ASP A 446 26.79 6.06 28.74
CA ASP A 446 26.88 7.40 28.17
C ASP A 446 25.52 8.07 27.91
N LEU A 447 24.40 7.41 28.28
CA LEU A 447 23.10 8.08 28.33
C LEU A 447 23.17 9.24 29.34
N PRO A 448 22.75 10.46 28.98
CA PRO A 448 22.75 11.58 29.92
C PRO A 448 22.08 11.18 31.23
N SER A 449 22.72 11.47 32.36
CA SER A 449 22.20 11.18 33.71
C SER A 449 20.78 11.69 33.93
N VAL A 450 20.38 12.74 33.20
CA VAL A 450 19.02 13.30 33.15
C VAL A 450 17.99 12.25 32.69
N ILE A 451 18.29 11.46 31.66
CA ILE A 451 17.38 10.45 31.08
C ILE A 451 17.23 9.24 32.01
N VAL A 452 18.30 8.86 32.70
CA VAL A 452 18.31 7.75 33.68
C VAL A 452 17.51 8.14 34.95
N SER A 453 17.35 9.43 35.22
CA SER A 453 16.63 9.92 36.41
C SER A 453 15.12 10.09 36.23
N GLU A 454 14.59 9.96 35.02
CA GLU A 454 13.18 10.23 34.71
C GLU A 454 12.28 9.03 35.02
N LYS A 455 11.65 9.09 36.20
CA LYS A 455 10.72 8.05 36.68
C LYS A 455 9.37 8.00 35.96
N GLU A 456 9.05 9.02 35.16
CA GLU A 456 7.75 9.16 34.47
C GLU A 456 7.72 8.49 33.09
N VAL A 457 8.88 8.11 32.53
CA VAL A 457 8.99 7.51 31.19
C VAL A 457 9.80 6.22 31.28
N ASN A 458 9.23 5.13 30.78
CA ASN A 458 9.91 3.84 30.68
C ASN A 458 10.73 3.81 29.37
N ILE A 459 12.03 3.54 29.46
CA ILE A 459 12.90 3.50 28.29
C ILE A 459 13.37 2.07 28.08
N ILE A 460 13.07 1.52 26.90
CA ILE A 460 13.43 0.14 26.52
C ILE A 460 14.43 0.22 25.37
N HIS A 461 15.64 -0.23 25.64
CA HIS A 461 16.73 -0.27 24.68
C HIS A 461 16.80 -1.63 24.01
N ILE A 462 16.83 -1.65 22.68
CA ILE A 462 16.88 -2.86 21.86
C ILE A 462 18.11 -2.78 20.97
N GLN A 463 19.01 -3.74 21.13
CA GLN A 463 20.28 -3.82 20.42
C GLN A 463 20.33 -5.11 19.61
N HIS A 464 20.77 -5.04 18.35
CA HIS A 464 21.01 -6.22 17.51
C HIS A 464 22.18 -5.99 16.55
N ASP A 465 22.70 -7.07 15.95
CA ASP A 465 23.73 -6.99 14.90
C ASP A 465 23.09 -6.77 13.52
N LYS A 466 23.95 -6.53 12.51
CA LYS A 466 23.52 -6.40 11.11
C LYS A 466 22.77 -7.63 10.60
N GLN A 467 23.06 -8.79 11.16
CA GLN A 467 22.41 -10.05 10.79
C GLN A 467 21.12 -10.32 11.56
N VAL A 468 20.82 -9.50 12.58
CA VAL A 468 19.66 -9.61 13.47
C VAL A 468 19.59 -11.00 14.11
N ASN A 469 20.74 -11.57 14.48
CA ASN A 469 20.80 -12.92 15.03
C ASN A 469 20.07 -12.99 16.37
N ASN A 470 20.22 -11.96 17.21
CA ASN A 470 19.61 -11.84 18.53
C ASN A 470 19.25 -10.38 18.83
N PHE A 471 18.23 -10.16 19.67
CA PHE A 471 17.94 -8.87 20.27
C PHE A 471 18.38 -8.88 21.74
N ASN A 472 19.24 -7.94 22.12
CA ASN A 472 19.58 -7.67 23.51
C ASN A 472 18.70 -6.51 23.98
N ILE A 473 17.90 -6.73 25.02
CA ILE A 473 16.85 -5.80 25.46
C ILE A 473 17.11 -5.42 26.91
N GLN A 474 17.14 -4.11 27.18
CA GLN A 474 17.45 -3.54 28.49
C GLN A 474 16.47 -2.41 28.81
N THR A 475 16.26 -2.14 30.10
CA THR A 475 15.34 -1.13 30.62
C THR A 475 16.08 -0.18 31.54
N ASN A 476 15.71 1.11 31.57
CA ASN A 476 16.28 2.10 32.49
C ASN A 476 15.95 1.85 33.97
N GLN A 477 15.07 0.88 34.27
CA GLN A 477 14.68 0.44 35.62
C GLN A 477 15.50 -0.72 36.16
#